data_AF-A0A914EGK9-F1
#
_entry.id   AF-A0A914EGK9-F1
#
_cell.length_a   1.000
_cell.length_b   1.000
_cell.length_c   1.000
_cell.angle_alpha   90.00
_cell.angle_beta   90.00
_cell.angle_gamma   90.00
#
_symmetry.space_group_name_H-M   'P 1'
#
loop_
_entity.id
_entity.type
_entity.pdbx_description
1 polymer ?
#
loop_
_entity_poly.entity_id
_entity_poly.type
_entity_poly.pdbx_seq_one_letter_code
_entity_poly.pdbx_strand_id
1 'polypeptide(L)'
;MLRFVIIIFLFEFALSANYKVYVNTSSPVRTVSDKFLSVTLDTGSSKTNFSGLNFSFITPLAKALSPAYLRFGGSDADNLIFQENLTLSNEFEFYG
;
A
#
# COMPACT_ATOMS: atom_id res chain seq x y z
N MET A 1 -20.31 -3.16 -28.03
CA MET A 1 -21.64 -2.67 -27.63
C MET A 1 -22.37 -3.63 -26.69
N LEU A 2 -22.51 -4.92 -27.04
CA LEU A 2 -23.23 -5.93 -26.23
C LEU A 2 -22.69 -6.16 -24.79
N ARG A 3 -21.37 -6.03 -24.59
CA ARG A 3 -20.72 -6.20 -23.28
C ARG A 3 -21.08 -5.11 -22.25
N PHE A 4 -21.34 -3.87 -22.68
CA PHE A 4 -21.70 -2.77 -21.78
C PHE A 4 -23.16 -2.89 -21.29
N VAL A 5 -24.06 -3.41 -22.13
CA VAL A 5 -25.47 -3.61 -21.78
C VAL A 5 -25.63 -4.67 -20.68
N ILE A 6 -24.84 -5.75 -20.73
CA ILE A 6 -24.85 -6.82 -19.72
C ILE A 6 -24.38 -6.31 -18.35
N ILE A 7 -23.34 -5.45 -18.32
CA ILE A 7 -22.82 -4.87 -17.07
C ILE A 7 -23.86 -3.97 -16.41
N ILE A 8 -24.57 -3.14 -17.18
CA ILE A 8 -25.64 -2.27 -16.66
C ILE A 8 -26.80 -3.10 -16.11
N PHE A 9 -27.24 -4.14 -16.82
CA PHE A 9 -28.33 -5.01 -16.37
C PHE A 9 -27.99 -5.80 -15.11
N LEU A 10 -26.75 -6.29 -14.97
CA LEU A 10 -26.30 -6.97 -13.75
C LEU A 10 -26.19 -6.00 -12.56
N PHE A 11 -25.84 -4.73 -12.81
CA PHE A 11 -25.77 -3.70 -11.79
C PHE A 11 -27.17 -3.31 -11.27
N GLU A 12 -28.15 -3.18 -12.16
CA GLU A 12 -29.55 -2.92 -11.77
C GLU A 12 -30.18 -4.09 -10.99
N PHE A 13 -29.88 -5.34 -11.37
CA PHE A 13 -30.40 -6.51 -10.66
C PHE A 13 -29.85 -6.62 -9.22
N ALA A 14 -28.57 -6.29 -9.01
CA ALA A 14 -27.95 -6.29 -7.68
C ALA A 14 -28.51 -5.20 -6.75
N LEU A 15 -29.05 -4.11 -7.29
CA LEU A 15 -29.62 -2.99 -6.54
C LEU A 15 -31.03 -3.26 -5.99
N SER A 16 -31.68 -4.36 -6.39
CA SER A 16 -33.08 -4.64 -6.00
C SER A 16 -33.24 -5.35 -4.65
N ALA A 17 -32.15 -5.73 -3.98
CA ALA A 17 -32.22 -6.45 -2.72
C ALA A 17 -32.42 -5.50 -1.53
N ASN A 18 -33.52 -5.69 -0.79
CA ASN A 18 -33.79 -4.97 0.46
C ASN A 18 -33.10 -5.68 1.64
N TYR A 19 -32.14 -5.01 2.26
CA TYR A 19 -31.43 -5.51 3.45
C TYR A 19 -31.81 -4.70 4.68
N LYS A 20 -32.04 -5.38 5.80
CA LYS A 20 -32.17 -4.74 7.12
C LYS A 20 -30.80 -4.69 7.79
N VAL A 21 -30.35 -3.48 8.12
CA VAL A 21 -29.09 -3.24 8.84
C VAL A 21 -29.43 -2.82 10.27
N TYR A 22 -28.83 -3.49 11.25
CA TYR A 22 -28.96 -3.15 12.67
C TYR A 22 -27.64 -2.53 13.16
N VAL A 23 -27.71 -1.35 13.77
CA VAL A 23 -26.55 -0.62 14.29
C VAL A 23 -26.68 -0.51 15.81
N ASN A 24 -25.68 -0.98 16.55
CA ASN A 24 -25.60 -0.83 18.01
C ASN A 24 -24.56 0.23 18.36
N THR A 25 -24.98 1.27 19.07
CA THR A 25 -24.14 2.40 19.52
C THR A 25 -24.04 2.51 21.04
N SER A 26 -24.53 1.53 21.81
CA SER A 26 -24.54 1.56 23.29
C SER A 26 -23.14 1.59 23.91
N SER A 27 -22.14 1.09 23.21
CA SER A 27 -20.73 1.12 23.64
C SER A 27 -19.78 0.94 22.45
N PRO A 28 -18.60 1.58 22.45
CA PRO A 28 -17.58 1.31 21.44
C PRO A 28 -17.05 -0.13 21.56
N VAL A 29 -16.95 -0.84 20.43
CA VAL A 29 -16.37 -2.20 20.41
C VAL A 29 -14.85 -2.14 20.61
N ARG A 30 -14.19 -1.19 19.94
CA ARG A 30 -12.75 -0.90 20.04
C ARG A 30 -12.51 0.58 19.73
N THR A 31 -11.42 1.13 20.26
CA THR A 31 -10.85 2.40 19.84
C THR A 31 -9.63 2.11 18.96
N VAL A 32 -9.57 2.72 17.79
CA VAL A 32 -8.42 2.62 16.88
C VAL A 32 -7.60 3.91 16.93
N SER A 33 -6.33 3.83 16.55
CA SER A 33 -5.48 5.02 16.39
C SER A 33 -5.97 5.86 15.21
N ASP A 34 -5.69 7.16 15.26
CA ASP A 34 -5.76 8.07 14.10
C ASP A 34 -4.97 7.54 12.89
N LYS A 35 -3.89 6.79 13.13
CA LYS A 35 -3.03 6.13 12.13
C LYS A 35 -3.47 4.70 11.78
N PHE A 36 -4.73 4.34 12.04
CA PHE A 36 -5.22 2.98 11.84
C PHE A 36 -4.91 2.43 10.44
N LEU A 37 -5.12 3.26 9.41
CA LEU A 37 -4.79 2.91 8.04
C LEU A 37 -3.35 3.33 7.70
N SER A 38 -2.39 2.52 8.15
CA SER A 38 -0.96 2.71 7.86
C SER A 38 -0.50 1.88 6.66
N VAL A 39 0.67 2.21 6.10
CA VAL A 39 1.21 1.59 4.88
C VAL A 39 2.63 1.07 5.05
N THR A 40 3.06 0.22 4.12
CA THR A 40 4.41 -0.36 4.08
C THR A 40 5.10 -0.05 2.76
N LEU A 41 6.43 0.07 2.80
CA LEU A 41 7.33 0.08 1.66
C LEU A 41 8.22 -1.17 1.77
N ASP A 42 8.14 -2.04 0.77
CA ASP A 42 8.83 -3.32 0.79
C ASP A 42 10.35 -3.15 0.57
N THR A 43 11.15 -3.77 1.42
CA THR A 43 12.62 -3.72 1.39
C THR A 43 13.21 -4.30 0.11
N GLY A 44 12.51 -5.20 -0.60
CA GLY A 44 12.93 -5.68 -1.93
C GLY A 44 13.11 -4.54 -2.94
N SER A 45 12.37 -3.43 -2.78
CA SER A 45 12.51 -2.24 -3.63
C SER A 45 13.86 -1.53 -3.46
N SER A 46 14.55 -1.73 -2.33
CA SER A 46 15.87 -1.14 -2.10
C SER A 46 16.98 -1.80 -2.93
N LYS A 47 16.82 -3.08 -3.30
CA LYS A 47 17.75 -3.80 -4.18
C LYS A 47 17.89 -3.14 -5.55
N THR A 48 16.85 -2.44 -6.00
CA THR A 48 16.84 -1.70 -7.27
C THR A 48 16.95 -0.19 -7.06
N ASN A 49 17.42 0.25 -5.89
CA ASN A 49 17.49 1.65 -5.49
C ASN A 49 16.19 2.43 -5.76
N PHE A 50 15.05 1.79 -5.50
CA PHE A 50 13.71 2.36 -5.71
C PHE A 50 13.44 2.83 -7.15
N SER A 51 14.11 2.27 -8.16
CA SER A 51 14.05 2.74 -9.56
C SER A 51 12.64 2.76 -10.17
N GLY A 52 11.71 1.95 -9.66
CA GLY A 52 10.30 1.94 -10.07
C GLY A 52 9.42 2.99 -9.38
N LEU A 53 9.95 3.75 -8.42
CA LEU A 53 9.19 4.73 -7.64
C LEU A 53 9.49 6.13 -8.12
N ASN A 54 8.48 6.79 -8.69
CA ASN A 54 8.53 8.21 -8.95
C ASN A 54 7.97 8.98 -7.74
N PHE A 55 8.87 9.48 -6.90
CA PHE A 55 8.55 10.21 -5.68
C PHE A 55 7.66 11.44 -5.90
N SER A 56 7.71 12.07 -7.07
CA SER A 56 6.85 13.21 -7.41
C SER A 56 5.38 12.81 -7.51
N PHE A 57 5.07 11.59 -7.98
CA PHE A 57 3.69 11.10 -8.08
C PHE A 57 3.20 10.43 -6.79
N ILE A 58 4.09 9.74 -6.06
CA ILE A 58 3.67 9.01 -4.85
C ILE A 58 3.57 9.91 -3.61
N THR A 59 4.29 11.04 -3.56
CA THR A 59 4.25 11.94 -2.39
C THR A 59 2.86 12.52 -2.12
N PRO A 60 2.10 13.03 -3.11
CA PRO A 60 0.72 13.46 -2.89
C PRO A 60 -0.19 12.34 -2.38
N LEU A 61 -0.03 11.12 -2.90
CA LEU A 61 -0.79 9.96 -2.46
C LEU A 61 -0.47 9.57 -1.01
N ALA A 62 0.81 9.57 -0.65
CA ALA A 62 1.25 9.33 0.73
C ALA A 62 0.70 10.41 1.69
N LYS A 63 0.66 11.68 1.26
CA LYS A 63 0.05 12.77 2.03
C LYS A 63 -1.45 12.57 2.25
N ALA A 64 -2.17 12.04 1.26
CA ALA A 64 -3.61 11.75 1.38
C ALA A 64 -3.93 10.66 2.41
N LEU A 65 -2.95 9.80 2.74
CA LEU A 65 -3.06 8.78 3.79
C LEU A 65 -2.67 9.30 5.18
N SER A 66 -2.20 10.55 5.29
CA SER A 66 -1.88 11.13 6.58
C SER A 66 -3.15 11.38 7.41
N PRO A 67 -3.18 11.04 8.70
CA PRO A 67 -2.07 10.47 9.49
C PRO A 67 -1.91 8.96 9.30
N ALA A 68 -0.67 8.52 9.05
CA ALA A 68 -0.32 7.10 8.92
C ALA A 68 1.13 6.85 9.36
N TYR A 69 1.45 5.61 9.72
CA TYR A 69 2.82 5.13 9.74
C TYR A 69 3.23 4.66 8.34
N LEU A 70 4.51 4.83 8.03
CA LEU A 70 5.17 4.18 6.90
C LEU A 70 6.16 3.16 7.44
N ARG A 71 5.84 1.87 7.32
CA ARG A 71 6.77 0.79 7.67
C ARG A 71 7.73 0.54 6.52
N PHE A 72 9.03 0.60 6.77
CA PHE A 72 10.02 0.04 5.85
C PHE A 72 10.40 -1.35 6.35
N GLY A 73 10.14 -2.38 5.55
CA GLY A 73 10.36 -3.78 5.96
C GLY A 73 9.91 -4.76 4.88
N GLY A 74 9.96 -6.05 5.17
CA GLY A 74 9.65 -7.10 4.20
C GLY A 74 10.58 -8.29 4.40
N SER A 75 10.51 -9.29 3.52
CA SER A 75 11.33 -10.51 3.62
C SER A 75 12.83 -10.23 3.53
N ASP A 76 13.21 -9.16 2.85
CA ASP A 76 14.60 -8.77 2.65
C ASP A 76 15.14 -7.83 3.74
N ALA A 77 14.33 -7.46 4.74
CA ALA A 77 14.73 -6.47 5.74
C ALA A 77 15.99 -6.89 6.50
N ASP A 78 16.12 -8.19 6.80
CA ASP A 78 17.25 -8.76 7.54
C ASP A 78 18.51 -8.95 6.67
N ASN A 79 18.38 -8.80 5.35
CA ASN A 79 19.48 -8.95 4.38
C ASN A 79 20.06 -7.60 3.94
N LEU A 80 19.57 -6.48 4.49
CA LEU A 80 20.06 -5.14 4.16
C LEU A 80 21.21 -4.76 5.08
N ILE A 81 22.36 -4.43 4.48
CA ILE A 81 23.53 -3.92 5.18
C ILE A 81 23.72 -2.46 4.77
N PHE A 82 23.74 -1.56 5.76
CA PHE A 82 24.08 -0.17 5.52
C PHE A 82 25.58 -0.03 5.23
N GLN A 83 25.92 0.66 4.15
CA GLN A 83 27.30 0.98 3.78
C GLN A 83 27.45 2.50 3.70
N GLU A 84 28.27 3.06 4.58
CA GLU A 84 28.51 4.52 4.67
C GLU A 84 29.33 5.04 3.47
N ASN A 85 30.19 4.18 2.91
CA ASN A 85 31.16 4.54 1.87
C ASN A 85 30.81 3.88 0.53
N LEU A 86 29.73 4.33 -0.11
CA LEU A 86 29.53 4.08 -1.54
C LEU A 86 30.50 4.99 -2.32
N THR A 87 31.77 4.60 -2.37
CA THR A 87 32.63 5.03 -3.46
C THR A 87 31.98 4.50 -4.73
N LEU A 88 31.66 5.36 -5.70
CA LEU A 88 31.14 4.97 -7.00
C LEU A 88 32.26 4.25 -7.80
N SER A 89 32.75 3.11 -7.30
CA SER A 89 33.52 2.18 -8.09
C SER A 89 32.52 1.30 -8.82
N ASN A 90 32.42 1.52 -10.13
CA ASN A 90 31.87 0.54 -11.05
C ASN A 90 32.57 -0.79 -10.80
N GLU A 91 31.91 -1.74 -10.13
CA GLU A 91 32.01 -3.19 -10.34
C GLU A 91 31.20 -3.90 -9.25
N PHE A 92 30.07 -4.47 -9.66
CA PHE A 92 29.37 -5.49 -8.89
C PHE A 92 30.22 -6.77 -8.95
N GLU A 93 31.10 -6.99 -7.97
CA GLU A 93 31.56 -8.34 -7.67
C GLU A 93 30.48 -9.04 -6.83
N PHE A 94 29.70 -9.88 -7.50
CA PHE A 94 28.86 -10.89 -6.85
C PHE A 94 29.79 -11.95 -6.23
N TYR A 95 29.94 -11.91 -4.90
CA TYR A 95 30.47 -13.07 -4.17
C TYR A 95 29.36 -14.11 -4.08
N GLY A 96 29.51 -15.17 -4.88
CA GLY A 96 28.85 -16.47 -4.67
C GLY A 96 29.62 -17.33 -3.68
#